data_AF-A0A250L6R3-F1
#
_entry.id   AF-A0A250L6R3-F1
#
_cell.length_a   1.000
_cell.length_b   1.000
_cell.length_c   1.000
_cell.angle_alpha   90.00
_cell.angle_beta   90.00
_cell.angle_gamma   90.00
#
_symmetry.space_group_name_H-M   'P 1'
#
loop_
_entity.id
_entity.type
_entity.pdbx_description
1 polymer ?
#
loop_
_entity_poly.entity_id
_entity_poly.type
_entity_poly.pdbx_seq_one_letter_code
_entity_poly.pdbx_strand_id
1 'polypeptide(L)'
;MNINGKPYESAFVGTGYVMYKNSNYPGPSTGDWTNGSPFIANVVATVSNSVIADWPAIGIRAGNYTDGDDVGEVTGVAYIRFGENRGVCNIVVNPEVPPPPVEITMNMTAPDWNLGDLGQGDSKKTFSDTANQLCFTYPGSVVTGVRFIVNAKNVNGEVANRYRLKNVDDASQFVPYSIKLDGGGSTLSLPNSSNMAMRFASSGKTCFVPTFETTVDSNVKEGDYVDVLIFTVVTPS
;
A
#
# COMPACT_ATOMS: atom_id res chain seq x y z
N MET A 1 7.95 24.61 -4.37
CA MET A 1 7.26 25.17 -3.18
C MET A 1 6.89 26.62 -3.45
N ASN A 2 5.80 27.14 -2.88
CA ASN A 2 5.51 28.57 -2.90
C ASN A 2 5.01 29.03 -1.51
N ILE A 3 5.23 30.31 -1.21
CA ILE A 3 4.69 31.00 -0.04
C ILE A 3 3.86 32.18 -0.56
N ASN A 4 2.59 32.26 -0.19
CA ASN A 4 1.65 33.28 -0.64
C ASN A 4 1.63 33.44 -2.17
N GLY A 5 1.74 32.32 -2.90
CA GLY A 5 1.80 32.29 -4.36
C GLY A 5 3.16 32.66 -4.97
N LYS A 6 4.15 33.08 -4.18
CA LYS A 6 5.50 33.41 -4.66
C LYS A 6 6.39 32.16 -4.65
N PRO A 7 6.96 31.74 -5.80
CA PRO A 7 7.81 30.56 -5.86
C PRO A 7 9.14 30.78 -5.12
N TYR A 8 9.75 29.67 -4.69
CA TYR A 8 11.15 29.65 -4.26
C TYR A 8 12.10 29.90 -5.43
N GLU A 9 13.33 30.35 -5.15
CA GLU A 9 14.38 30.55 -6.17
C GLU A 9 15.42 29.44 -6.16
N SER A 10 15.82 29.02 -4.96
CA SER A 10 16.84 27.99 -4.79
C SER A 10 16.48 27.09 -3.61
N ALA A 11 17.14 25.92 -3.55
CA ALA A 11 16.94 24.96 -2.49
C ALA A 11 18.31 24.55 -1.92
N PHE A 12 18.36 24.40 -0.61
CA PHE A 12 19.46 23.76 0.09
C PHE A 12 19.05 22.34 0.45
N VAL A 13 19.92 21.37 0.17
CA VAL A 13 19.68 19.95 0.46
C VAL A 13 20.50 19.60 1.70
N GLY A 14 19.81 19.34 2.81
CA GLY A 14 20.42 18.83 4.03
C GLY A 14 20.23 17.33 4.17
N THR A 15 20.64 16.78 5.32
CA THR A 15 20.44 15.36 5.63
C THR A 15 18.99 15.09 6.01
N GLY A 16 18.22 14.49 5.10
CA GLY A 16 16.82 14.12 5.34
C GLY A 16 15.80 15.25 5.18
N TYR A 17 16.22 16.43 4.69
CA TYR A 17 15.32 17.54 4.38
C TYR A 17 15.81 18.39 3.20
N VAL A 18 14.89 19.17 2.64
CA VAL A 18 15.19 20.20 1.65
C VAL A 18 14.63 21.53 2.16
N MET A 19 15.47 22.54 2.27
CA MET A 19 15.08 23.90 2.62
C MET A 19 14.93 24.72 1.33
N TYR A 20 13.73 25.20 1.06
CA TYR A 20 13.44 26.09 -0.06
C TYR A 20 13.66 27.54 0.38
N LYS A 21 14.38 28.33 -0.42
CA LYS A 21 14.73 29.71 -0.09
C LYS A 21 14.60 30.65 -1.30
N ASN A 22 14.54 31.93 -0.99
CA ASN A 22 14.68 33.03 -1.94
C ASN A 22 15.83 33.92 -1.47
N SER A 23 16.72 34.31 -2.38
CA SER A 23 17.97 35.02 -2.05
C SER A 23 17.98 36.47 -2.50
N ASN A 24 16.88 36.99 -3.06
CA ASN A 24 16.89 38.34 -3.62
C ASN A 24 17.03 39.44 -2.55
N TYR A 25 18.30 39.80 -2.31
CA TYR A 25 18.76 41.16 -2.05
C TYR A 25 19.82 41.49 -3.13
N PRO A 26 19.81 42.69 -3.77
CA PRO A 26 19.22 43.93 -3.29
C PRO A 26 18.04 44.40 -4.15
N GLY A 27 16.84 44.16 -3.64
CA GLY A 27 15.60 44.85 -4.01
C GLY A 27 14.80 45.04 -2.71
N PRO A 28 13.88 46.01 -2.63
CA PRO A 28 13.24 46.38 -1.38
C PRO A 28 12.66 45.13 -0.70
N SER A 29 13.05 44.97 0.56
CA SER A 29 12.76 43.87 1.49
C SER A 29 11.26 43.68 1.76
N THR A 30 10.50 43.26 0.74
CA THR A 30 9.03 43.16 0.79
C THR A 30 8.48 41.81 0.32
N GLY A 31 9.34 40.79 0.23
CA GLY A 31 8.94 39.42 -0.12
C GLY A 31 8.61 38.58 1.11
N ASP A 32 7.57 37.74 1.03
CA ASP A 32 7.19 36.82 2.11
C ASP A 32 8.34 35.87 2.52
N TRP A 33 9.25 35.56 1.59
CA TRP A 33 10.42 34.71 1.83
C TRP A 33 11.55 35.40 2.60
N THR A 34 11.61 36.74 2.61
CA THR A 34 12.66 37.51 3.30
C THR A 34 12.08 38.30 4.49
N ASN A 35 10.83 38.03 4.86
CA ASN A 35 10.17 38.68 5.99
C ASN A 35 10.70 38.12 7.32
N GLY A 36 11.45 38.95 8.06
CA GLY A 36 11.94 38.62 9.39
C GLY A 36 10.92 38.81 10.52
N SER A 37 9.73 39.35 10.23
CA SER A 37 8.66 39.50 11.23
C SER A 37 7.70 38.30 11.21
N PRO A 38 7.06 37.95 12.34
CA PRO A 38 6.02 36.92 12.35
C PRO A 38 4.88 37.24 11.38
N PHE A 39 4.43 36.25 10.62
CA PHE A 39 3.33 36.40 9.69
C PHE A 39 2.61 35.07 9.43
N ILE A 40 1.41 35.14 8.88
CA ILE A 40 0.67 33.97 8.41
C ILE A 40 0.94 33.80 6.93
N ALA A 41 1.29 32.57 6.53
CA ALA A 41 1.62 32.24 5.16
C ALA A 41 0.81 31.06 4.65
N ASN A 42 0.33 31.16 3.42
CA ASN A 42 -0.18 30.02 2.67
C ASN A 42 0.98 29.33 1.97
N VAL A 43 1.19 28.06 2.30
CA VAL A 43 2.30 27.27 1.79
C VAL A 43 1.78 26.19 0.85
N VAL A 44 2.34 26.10 -0.36
CA VAL A 44 2.06 25.01 -1.30
C VAL A 44 3.36 24.26 -1.59
N ALA A 45 3.36 22.98 -1.26
CA ALA A 45 4.45 22.05 -1.56
C ALA A 45 3.93 20.96 -2.52
N THR A 46 4.69 20.70 -3.57
CA THR A 46 4.45 19.59 -4.49
C THR A 46 5.60 18.62 -4.34
N VAL A 47 5.28 17.38 -3.98
CA VAL A 47 6.26 16.31 -3.74
C VAL A 47 6.02 15.20 -4.74
N SER A 48 7.10 14.69 -5.34
CA SER A 48 6.98 13.53 -6.23
C SER A 48 6.54 12.31 -5.44
N ASN A 49 5.60 11.54 -5.99
CA ASN A 49 5.15 10.28 -5.39
C ASN A 49 6.31 9.28 -5.17
N SER A 50 7.41 9.40 -5.93
CA SER A 50 8.59 8.56 -5.75
C SER A 50 9.34 8.83 -4.43
N VAL A 51 9.24 10.03 -3.87
CA VAL A 51 9.93 10.42 -2.62
C VAL A 51 9.23 9.88 -1.39
N ILE A 52 7.93 9.64 -1.50
CA ILE A 52 7.05 9.22 -0.40
C ILE A 52 6.48 7.81 -0.66
N ALA A 53 7.14 7.03 -1.51
CA ALA A 53 6.67 5.70 -1.91
C ALA A 53 6.73 4.72 -0.74
N ASP A 54 7.83 4.74 0.01
CA ASP A 54 8.08 3.82 1.13
C ASP A 54 7.47 4.35 2.42
N TRP A 55 7.45 5.68 2.57
CA TRP A 55 6.79 6.37 3.67
C TRP A 55 5.90 7.50 3.14
N PRO A 56 4.57 7.32 3.09
CA PRO A 56 3.65 8.25 2.45
C PRO A 56 3.35 9.47 3.33
N ALA A 57 4.38 10.14 3.83
CA ALA A 57 4.24 11.31 4.68
C ALA A 57 5.42 12.28 4.55
N ILE A 58 5.14 13.55 4.85
CA ILE A 58 6.13 14.64 4.88
C ILE A 58 5.93 15.50 6.13
N GLY A 59 7.02 16.08 6.62
CA GLY A 59 6.99 17.17 7.59
C GLY A 59 7.28 18.50 6.90
N ILE A 60 6.45 19.51 7.14
CA ILE A 60 6.68 20.89 6.71
C ILE A 60 6.91 21.74 7.96
N ARG A 61 8.01 22.47 8.01
CA ARG A 61 8.31 23.44 9.08
C ARG A 61 8.85 24.73 8.49
N ALA A 62 8.68 25.83 9.22
CA ALA A 62 9.43 27.04 8.96
C ALA A 62 10.91 26.82 9.31
N GLY A 63 11.79 27.57 8.65
CA GLY A 63 13.20 27.57 8.97
C GLY A 63 13.89 28.81 8.41
N ASN A 64 14.97 29.21 9.07
CA ASN A 64 15.81 30.31 8.65
C ASN A 64 17.04 29.75 7.96
N TYR A 65 17.26 30.20 6.73
CA TYR A 65 18.50 29.96 6.02
C TYR A 65 19.54 30.97 6.51
N THR A 66 20.69 30.50 6.96
CA THR A 66 21.79 31.34 7.43
C THR A 66 23.07 31.04 6.62
N ASP A 67 24.12 31.84 6.81
CA ASP A 67 25.44 31.58 6.25
C ASP A 67 26.22 30.47 7.00
N GLY A 68 25.65 29.93 8.08
CA GLY A 68 26.16 28.82 8.88
C GLY A 68 25.11 27.71 9.01
N ASP A 69 24.74 27.38 10.25
CA ASP A 69 23.75 26.34 10.53
C ASP A 69 22.34 26.76 10.08
N ASP A 70 21.60 25.85 9.47
CA ASP A 70 20.18 26.05 9.25
C ASP A 70 19.39 25.88 10.55
N VAL A 71 18.41 26.76 10.76
CA VAL A 71 17.62 26.78 12.00
C VAL A 71 16.18 26.45 11.65
N GLY A 72 15.68 25.33 12.17
CA GLY A 72 14.28 24.93 12.05
C GLY A 72 13.42 25.49 13.19
N GLU A 73 12.13 25.68 12.92
CA GLU A 73 11.13 25.97 13.95
C GLU A 73 11.13 24.87 15.03
N VAL A 74 11.22 25.28 16.30
CA VAL A 74 11.39 24.39 17.45
C VAL A 74 10.07 23.87 18.00
N THR A 75 8.95 24.51 17.69
CA THR A 75 7.63 24.06 18.16
C THR A 75 7.14 22.79 17.46
N GLY A 76 7.83 22.35 16.40
CA GLY A 76 7.55 21.12 15.69
C GLY A 76 7.32 21.31 14.19
N VAL A 77 6.86 20.24 13.55
CA VAL A 77 6.60 20.18 12.12
C VAL A 77 5.14 19.87 11.85
N ALA A 78 4.55 20.55 10.86
CA ALA A 78 3.25 20.18 10.32
C ALA A 78 3.42 18.89 9.53
N TYR A 79 2.90 17.81 10.08
CA TYR A 79 3.08 16.48 9.57
C TYR A 79 1.86 16.08 8.74
N ILE A 80 2.11 15.81 7.46
CA ILE A 80 1.10 15.55 6.45
C ILE A 80 1.31 14.13 5.95
N ARG A 81 0.31 13.28 6.17
CA ARG A 81 0.26 11.92 5.62
C ARG A 81 -0.67 11.87 4.43
N PHE A 82 -0.34 11.02 3.47
CA PHE A 82 -1.26 10.68 2.39
C PHE A 82 -2.51 10.01 2.97
N GLY A 83 -3.69 10.52 2.63
CA GLY A 83 -4.97 9.96 3.08
C GLY A 83 -5.48 10.46 4.44
N GLU A 84 -4.68 11.19 5.22
CA GLU A 84 -5.18 11.87 6.44
C GLU A 84 -5.70 13.28 6.11
N ASN A 85 -6.86 13.60 6.70
CA ASN A 85 -7.52 14.90 6.89
C ASN A 85 -7.27 16.05 5.89
N ARG A 86 -8.35 16.39 5.17
CA ARG A 86 -8.57 17.71 4.58
C ARG A 86 -8.99 18.73 5.66
N GLY A 87 -8.06 19.24 6.47
CA GLY A 87 -8.34 20.44 7.28
C GLY A 87 -7.68 20.60 8.66
N VAL A 88 -7.04 19.56 9.22
CA VAL A 88 -6.30 19.66 10.50
C VAL A 88 -4.94 19.00 10.34
N CYS A 89 -3.86 19.75 10.57
CA CYS A 89 -2.49 19.25 10.52
C CYS A 89 -2.06 18.71 11.88
N ASN A 90 -1.52 17.49 11.91
CA ASN A 90 -0.88 16.94 13.10
C ASN A 90 0.48 17.62 13.30
N ILE A 91 0.79 18.09 14.51
CA ILE A 91 2.10 18.67 14.82
C ILE A 91 2.97 17.61 15.48
N VAL A 92 4.12 17.31 14.86
CA VAL A 92 5.16 16.44 15.44
C VAL A 92 6.24 17.32 16.04
N VAL A 93 6.36 17.28 17.36
CA VAL A 93 7.28 18.15 18.12
C VAL A 93 8.74 17.75 17.90
N ASN A 94 9.05 16.45 17.85
CA ASN A 94 10.38 15.96 17.55
C ASN A 94 10.42 15.26 16.18
N PRO A 95 10.96 15.91 15.13
CA PRO A 95 11.03 15.32 13.79
C PRO A 95 12.02 14.14 13.69
N GLU A 96 12.92 13.97 14.65
CA GLU A 96 13.82 12.80 14.72
C GLU A 96 13.10 11.54 15.20
N VAL A 97 11.93 11.69 15.82
CA VAL A 97 11.06 10.59 16.23
C VAL A 97 9.87 10.55 15.27
N PRO A 98 9.92 9.70 14.22
CA PRO A 98 8.81 9.63 13.27
C PRO A 98 7.54 9.20 14.00
N PRO A 99 6.38 9.83 13.71
CA PRO A 99 5.13 9.41 14.32
C PRO A 99 4.81 7.97 13.90
N PRO A 100 4.16 7.17 14.77
CA PRO A 100 3.92 5.75 14.53
C PRO A 100 3.28 5.48 13.17
N PRO A 101 3.63 4.37 12.48
CA PRO A 101 2.95 3.99 11.25
C PRO A 101 1.43 3.97 11.47
N VAL A 102 0.66 4.41 10.47
CA VAL A 102 -0.79 4.30 10.54
C VAL A 102 -1.15 2.82 10.45
N GLU A 103 -1.82 2.31 11.46
CA GLU A 103 -2.37 0.95 11.41
C GLU A 103 -3.47 0.90 10.36
N ILE A 104 -3.27 0.08 9.33
CA ILE A 104 -4.28 -0.18 8.31
C ILE A 104 -5.09 -1.38 8.79
N THR A 105 -6.22 -1.10 9.46
CA THR A 105 -7.17 -2.16 9.79
C THR A 105 -7.88 -2.62 8.52
N MET A 106 -7.77 -3.91 8.22
CA MET A 106 -8.38 -4.54 7.06
C MET A 106 -9.12 -5.80 7.49
N ASN A 107 -10.38 -5.90 7.08
CA ASN A 107 -11.18 -7.11 7.28
C ASN A 107 -11.26 -7.86 5.96
N MET A 108 -11.06 -9.17 6.03
CA MET A 108 -11.16 -10.06 4.88
C MET A 108 -12.38 -10.96 5.04
N THR A 109 -13.13 -11.14 3.95
CA THR A 109 -14.21 -12.11 3.86
C THR A 109 -14.00 -12.99 2.63
N ALA A 110 -14.06 -14.30 2.83
CA ALA A 110 -14.06 -15.29 1.76
C ALA A 110 -15.06 -16.39 2.12
N PRO A 111 -15.68 -17.03 1.13
CA PRO A 111 -16.48 -18.23 1.34
C PRO A 111 -15.59 -19.48 1.23
N ASP A 112 -16.16 -20.63 1.58
CA ASP A 112 -15.57 -21.92 1.22
C ASP A 112 -15.83 -22.20 -0.26
N TRP A 113 -14.76 -22.32 -1.05
CA TRP A 113 -14.88 -22.59 -2.48
C TRP A 113 -14.98 -24.08 -2.76
N ASN A 114 -16.19 -24.54 -3.08
CA ASN A 114 -16.40 -25.91 -3.53
C ASN A 114 -16.10 -26.02 -5.04
N LEU A 115 -15.03 -26.72 -5.40
CA LEU A 115 -14.66 -26.94 -6.81
C LEU A 115 -15.58 -27.92 -7.54
N GLY A 116 -16.38 -28.70 -6.82
CA GLY A 116 -17.19 -29.79 -7.37
C GLY A 116 -16.31 -30.95 -7.81
N ASP A 117 -16.86 -31.82 -8.66
CA ASP A 117 -16.14 -32.98 -9.16
C ASP A 117 -15.03 -32.55 -10.12
N LEU A 118 -13.81 -33.04 -9.86
CA LEU A 118 -12.64 -32.79 -10.69
C LEU A 118 -12.36 -34.02 -11.55
N GLY A 119 -12.61 -33.91 -12.85
CA GLY A 119 -12.23 -34.94 -13.82
C GLY A 119 -10.71 -34.97 -14.04
N GLN A 120 -10.22 -36.09 -14.57
CA GLN A 120 -8.82 -36.25 -14.96
C GLN A 120 -8.41 -35.17 -15.99
N GLY A 121 -7.19 -34.65 -15.85
CA GLY A 121 -6.62 -33.62 -16.71
C GLY A 121 -6.72 -32.22 -16.11
N ASP A 122 -6.59 -31.21 -16.97
CA ASP A 122 -6.64 -29.80 -16.57
C ASP A 122 -8.09 -29.29 -16.56
N SER A 123 -8.45 -28.57 -15.49
CA SER A 123 -9.77 -27.96 -15.35
C SER A 123 -9.68 -26.55 -14.78
N LYS A 124 -10.62 -25.70 -15.18
CA LYS A 124 -10.77 -24.33 -14.69
C LYS A 124 -12.17 -24.08 -14.16
N LYS A 125 -12.28 -23.48 -12.98
CA LYS A 125 -13.55 -23.06 -12.40
C LYS A 125 -13.49 -21.61 -11.94
N THR A 126 -14.35 -20.78 -12.52
CA THR A 126 -14.51 -19.37 -12.12
C THR A 126 -15.78 -19.23 -11.29
N PHE A 127 -15.66 -18.58 -10.13
CA PHE A 127 -16.80 -18.30 -9.26
C PHE A 127 -17.29 -16.87 -9.45
N SER A 128 -18.09 -16.64 -10.51
CA SER A 128 -18.53 -15.30 -10.90
C SER A 128 -19.54 -14.65 -9.95
N ASP A 129 -20.25 -15.44 -9.14
CA ASP A 129 -21.24 -14.91 -8.20
C ASP A 129 -20.59 -14.10 -7.08
N THR A 130 -21.23 -13.00 -6.69
CA THR A 130 -20.72 -12.10 -5.65
C THR A 130 -20.56 -12.77 -4.29
N ALA A 131 -21.39 -13.77 -3.99
CA ALA A 131 -21.30 -14.57 -2.77
C ALA A 131 -20.00 -15.40 -2.69
N ASN A 132 -19.33 -15.63 -3.83
CA ASN A 132 -18.09 -16.40 -3.92
C ASN A 132 -16.83 -15.53 -3.95
N GLN A 133 -16.95 -14.20 -3.85
CA GLN A 133 -15.80 -13.30 -3.98
C GLN A 133 -14.95 -13.26 -2.70
N LEU A 134 -13.64 -13.12 -2.89
CA LEU A 134 -12.73 -12.71 -1.82
C LEU A 134 -12.77 -11.18 -1.73
N CYS A 135 -13.22 -10.65 -0.60
CA CYS A 135 -13.32 -9.20 -0.40
C CYS A 135 -12.48 -8.72 0.78
N PHE A 136 -11.83 -7.58 0.59
CA PHE A 136 -11.16 -6.81 1.63
C PHE A 136 -11.94 -5.51 1.86
N THR A 137 -12.17 -5.18 3.12
CA THR A 137 -12.80 -3.91 3.54
C THR A 137 -11.88 -3.16 4.51
N TYR A 138 -11.81 -1.84 4.33
CA TYR A 138 -10.84 -0.97 5.00
C TYR A 138 -11.30 0.49 4.86
N PRO A 139 -10.75 1.44 5.66
CA PRO A 139 -10.99 2.85 5.43
C PRO A 139 -10.35 3.29 4.11
N GLY A 140 -11.13 3.73 3.13
CA GLY A 140 -10.63 4.02 1.77
C GLY A 140 -9.51 5.08 1.72
N SER A 141 -9.52 6.02 2.66
CA SER A 141 -8.53 7.08 2.75
C SER A 141 -7.13 6.55 3.08
N VAL A 142 -7.00 5.54 3.95
CA VAL A 142 -5.70 5.04 4.42
C VAL A 142 -4.99 4.13 3.43
N VAL A 143 -5.70 3.61 2.42
CA VAL A 143 -5.10 2.76 1.37
C VAL A 143 -4.75 3.52 0.09
N THR A 144 -5.20 4.78 -0.04
CA THR A 144 -4.99 5.53 -1.27
C THR A 144 -3.49 5.78 -1.45
N GLY A 145 -2.93 5.51 -2.62
CA GLY A 145 -1.49 5.67 -2.90
C GLY A 145 -0.59 4.55 -2.38
N VAL A 146 -1.06 3.74 -1.43
CA VAL A 146 -0.32 2.62 -0.84
C VAL A 146 -0.37 1.39 -1.76
N ARG A 147 0.72 0.63 -1.81
CA ARG A 147 0.79 -0.66 -2.50
C ARG A 147 0.76 -1.79 -1.46
N PHE A 148 0.16 -2.91 -1.83
CA PHE A 148 -0.01 -4.07 -0.96
C PHE A 148 0.40 -5.33 -1.69
N ILE A 149 1.10 -6.22 -1.00
CA ILE A 149 1.34 -7.58 -1.46
C ILE A 149 0.31 -8.46 -0.77
N VAL A 150 -0.54 -9.09 -1.56
CA VAL A 150 -1.48 -10.11 -1.10
C VAL A 150 -0.88 -11.47 -1.42
N ASN A 151 -0.67 -12.26 -0.38
CA ASN A 151 -0.16 -13.62 -0.45
C ASN A 151 -1.17 -14.57 0.20
N ALA A 152 -1.07 -15.85 -0.13
CA ALA A 152 -1.75 -16.90 0.62
C ALA A 152 -0.75 -18.01 0.93
N LYS A 153 -0.83 -18.55 2.14
CA LYS A 153 -0.16 -19.79 2.52
C LYS A 153 -1.15 -20.93 2.47
N ASN A 154 -0.61 -22.12 2.26
CA ASN A 154 -1.36 -23.34 2.11
C ASN A 154 -1.00 -24.34 3.20
N VAL A 155 -1.99 -25.00 3.81
CA VAL A 155 -1.74 -25.95 4.92
C VAL A 155 -1.14 -27.27 4.41
N ASN A 156 -1.45 -27.66 3.17
CA ASN A 156 -0.95 -28.88 2.54
C ASN A 156 0.37 -28.66 1.76
N GLY A 157 0.91 -27.45 1.73
CA GLY A 157 2.17 -27.10 1.07
C GLY A 157 2.05 -26.86 -0.44
N GLU A 158 3.17 -26.47 -1.04
CA GLU A 158 3.26 -26.00 -2.43
C GLU A 158 4.33 -26.80 -3.19
N VAL A 159 4.07 -27.15 -4.44
CA VAL A 159 5.04 -27.77 -5.36
C VAL A 159 4.93 -27.11 -6.73
N ALA A 160 6.08 -26.73 -7.30
CA ALA A 160 6.15 -26.12 -8.63
C ALA A 160 5.20 -24.90 -8.80
N ASN A 161 5.16 -24.01 -7.81
CA ASN A 161 4.30 -22.81 -7.80
C ASN A 161 2.80 -23.13 -7.87
N ARG A 162 2.38 -24.24 -7.25
CA ARG A 162 0.97 -24.64 -7.12
C ARG A 162 0.69 -25.16 -5.71
N TYR A 163 -0.43 -24.75 -5.14
CA TYR A 163 -0.96 -25.30 -3.90
C TYR A 163 -1.48 -26.72 -4.11
N ARG A 164 -1.83 -27.42 -3.03
CA ARG A 164 -2.24 -28.82 -3.10
C ARG A 164 -3.51 -29.08 -2.29
N LEU A 165 -4.55 -29.53 -2.97
CA LEU A 165 -5.64 -30.20 -2.27
C LEU A 165 -5.15 -31.56 -1.81
N LYS A 166 -5.50 -31.98 -0.60
CA LYS A 166 -5.10 -33.28 -0.03
C LYS A 166 -6.32 -34.18 0.13
N ASN A 167 -6.19 -35.44 -0.25
CA ASN A 167 -7.27 -36.40 -0.05
C ASN A 167 -7.55 -36.60 1.46
N VAL A 168 -8.82 -36.69 1.81
CA VAL A 168 -9.27 -36.83 3.20
C VAL A 168 -8.90 -38.20 3.78
N ASP A 169 -9.00 -39.25 2.96
CA ASP A 169 -8.80 -40.64 3.39
C ASP A 169 -7.38 -41.17 3.14
N ASP A 170 -6.67 -40.61 2.14
CA ASP A 170 -5.30 -41.00 1.77
C ASP A 170 -4.36 -39.79 1.74
N ALA A 171 -3.64 -39.57 2.83
CA ALA A 171 -2.73 -38.45 2.99
C ALA A 171 -1.55 -38.40 2.00
N SER A 172 -1.33 -39.45 1.20
CA SER A 172 -0.31 -39.46 0.14
C SER A 172 -0.81 -38.88 -1.19
N GLN A 173 -2.10 -38.61 -1.33
CA GLN A 173 -2.73 -38.18 -2.59
C GLN A 173 -2.98 -36.67 -2.59
N PHE A 174 -2.60 -36.02 -3.69
CA PHE A 174 -2.70 -34.58 -3.84
C PHE A 174 -3.17 -34.18 -5.24
N VAL A 175 -3.96 -33.11 -5.32
CA VAL A 175 -4.33 -32.45 -6.56
C VAL A 175 -3.75 -31.03 -6.57
N PRO A 176 -2.79 -30.72 -7.47
CA PRO A 176 -2.24 -29.38 -7.56
C PRO A 176 -3.23 -28.36 -8.13
N TYR A 177 -3.18 -27.13 -7.62
CA TYR A 177 -3.99 -26.03 -8.14
C TYR A 177 -3.33 -24.65 -7.97
N SER A 178 -3.81 -23.69 -8.75
CA SER A 178 -3.50 -22.26 -8.60
C SER A 178 -4.80 -21.46 -8.61
N ILE A 179 -4.73 -20.21 -8.13
CA ILE A 179 -5.87 -19.29 -8.12
C ILE A 179 -5.49 -18.02 -8.86
N LYS A 180 -6.34 -17.57 -9.77
CA LYS A 180 -6.32 -16.21 -10.29
C LYS A 180 -7.45 -15.42 -9.64
N LEU A 181 -7.11 -14.27 -9.07
CA LEU A 181 -8.03 -13.33 -8.44
C LEU A 181 -8.17 -12.12 -9.35
N ASP A 182 -9.39 -11.87 -9.84
CA ASP A 182 -9.69 -10.75 -10.74
C ASP A 182 -10.57 -9.70 -10.06
N GLY A 183 -10.03 -8.49 -9.90
CA GLY A 183 -10.72 -7.34 -9.30
C GLY A 183 -11.23 -6.32 -10.32
N GLY A 184 -11.29 -6.67 -11.61
CA GLY A 184 -11.76 -5.82 -12.72
C GLY A 184 -10.77 -4.74 -13.18
N GLY A 185 -9.93 -4.21 -12.28
CA GLY A 185 -8.83 -3.29 -12.60
C GLY A 185 -7.43 -3.82 -12.27
N SER A 186 -7.36 -4.97 -11.58
CA SER A 186 -6.10 -5.65 -11.25
C SER A 186 -6.32 -7.15 -11.18
N THR A 187 -5.28 -7.91 -11.50
CA THR A 187 -5.29 -9.36 -11.36
C THR A 187 -4.12 -9.80 -10.50
N LEU A 188 -4.34 -10.86 -9.72
CA LEU A 188 -3.36 -11.44 -8.83
C LEU A 188 -3.38 -12.97 -9.01
N SER A 189 -2.22 -13.57 -9.21
CA SER A 189 -2.08 -15.03 -9.25
C SER A 189 -1.53 -15.53 -7.92
N LEU A 190 -2.08 -16.62 -7.43
CA LEU A 190 -1.65 -17.33 -6.23
C LEU A 190 -1.24 -18.76 -6.58
N PRO A 191 -0.07 -19.24 -6.12
CA PRO A 191 0.91 -18.52 -5.29
C PRO A 191 1.54 -17.29 -5.97
N ASN A 192 1.69 -16.20 -5.21
CA ASN A 192 2.27 -14.94 -5.67
C ASN A 192 3.78 -14.93 -5.40
N SER A 193 4.49 -15.83 -6.07
CA SER A 193 5.93 -16.06 -5.87
C SER A 193 6.82 -14.88 -6.23
N SER A 194 6.33 -13.94 -7.05
CA SER A 194 7.01 -12.69 -7.38
C SER A 194 6.75 -11.54 -6.41
N ASN A 195 5.93 -11.76 -5.36
CA ASN A 195 5.50 -10.71 -4.42
C ASN A 195 4.98 -9.47 -5.14
N MET A 196 4.19 -9.67 -6.21
CA MET A 196 3.67 -8.57 -6.99
C MET A 196 2.75 -7.71 -6.13
N ALA A 197 3.07 -6.42 -6.05
CA ALA A 197 2.29 -5.47 -5.29
C ALA A 197 1.13 -4.92 -6.13
N MET A 198 0.00 -4.67 -5.48
CA MET A 198 -1.23 -4.16 -6.07
C MET A 198 -1.79 -2.99 -5.26
N ARG A 199 -2.79 -2.30 -5.83
CA ARG A 199 -3.50 -1.21 -5.15
C ARG A 199 -4.93 -1.64 -4.86
N PHE A 200 -5.36 -1.40 -3.63
CA PHE A 200 -6.76 -1.51 -3.26
C PHE A 200 -7.55 -0.29 -3.74
N ALA A 201 -8.82 -0.48 -4.03
CA ALA A 201 -9.71 0.61 -4.46
C ALA A 201 -9.94 1.61 -3.32
N SER A 202 -9.93 2.91 -3.62
CA SER A 202 -10.16 3.98 -2.64
C SER A 202 -11.62 4.07 -2.15
N SER A 203 -12.51 3.21 -2.66
CA SER A 203 -13.93 3.09 -2.24
C SER A 203 -14.09 2.46 -0.85
N GLY A 204 -13.02 1.91 -0.25
CA GLY A 204 -13.07 1.21 1.04
C GLY A 204 -13.39 -0.29 0.94
N LYS A 205 -13.53 -0.81 -0.29
CA LYS A 205 -13.75 -2.23 -0.53
C LYS A 205 -13.15 -2.65 -1.86
N THR A 206 -12.41 -3.76 -1.87
CA THR A 206 -11.95 -4.43 -3.08
C THR A 206 -12.36 -5.90 -3.04
N CYS A 207 -13.00 -6.38 -4.09
CA CYS A 207 -13.40 -7.78 -4.23
C CYS A 207 -12.76 -8.41 -5.45
N PHE A 208 -12.46 -9.69 -5.34
CA PHE A 208 -11.88 -10.50 -6.38
C PHE A 208 -12.79 -11.66 -6.72
N VAL A 209 -13.01 -11.87 -8.01
CA VAL A 209 -13.60 -13.08 -8.57
C VAL A 209 -12.48 -14.13 -8.68
N PRO A 210 -12.57 -15.27 -7.97
CA PRO A 210 -11.57 -16.29 -8.04
C PRO A 210 -11.81 -17.26 -9.22
N THR A 211 -10.74 -17.58 -9.92
CA THR A 211 -10.65 -18.67 -10.89
C THR A 211 -9.62 -19.68 -10.42
N PHE A 212 -10.05 -20.91 -10.17
CA PHE A 212 -9.18 -22.02 -9.81
C PHE A 212 -8.76 -22.78 -11.06
N GLU A 213 -7.48 -23.13 -11.14
CA GLU A 213 -6.94 -24.01 -12.18
C GLU A 213 -6.34 -25.25 -11.53
N THR A 214 -6.92 -26.42 -11.80
CA THR A 214 -6.56 -27.71 -11.20
C THR A 214 -6.00 -28.65 -12.25
N THR A 215 -5.18 -29.61 -11.83
CA THR A 215 -4.69 -30.69 -12.71
C THR A 215 -4.79 -32.02 -11.96
N VAL A 216 -5.61 -32.94 -12.43
CA VAL A 216 -5.79 -34.27 -11.83
C VAL A 216 -5.04 -35.31 -12.68
N ASP A 217 -4.01 -35.93 -12.09
CA ASP A 217 -3.24 -36.98 -12.76
C ASP A 217 -4.01 -38.32 -12.79
N SER A 218 -3.71 -39.17 -13.77
CA SER A 218 -4.26 -40.53 -13.90
C SER A 218 -4.10 -41.42 -12.65
N ASN A 219 -3.08 -41.17 -11.83
CA ASN A 219 -2.76 -41.98 -10.66
C ASN A 219 -3.38 -41.45 -9.37
N VAL A 220 -4.08 -40.29 -9.43
CA VAL A 220 -4.79 -39.72 -8.30
C VAL A 220 -6.02 -40.56 -8.01
N LYS A 221 -6.19 -40.98 -6.76
CA LYS A 221 -7.35 -41.78 -6.33
C LYS A 221 -8.61 -40.92 -6.27
N GLU A 222 -9.75 -41.53 -6.57
CA GLU A 222 -11.06 -40.94 -6.30
C GLU A 222 -11.26 -40.71 -4.79
N GLY A 223 -12.06 -39.69 -4.46
CA GLY A 223 -12.42 -39.33 -3.09
C GLY A 223 -12.46 -37.82 -2.89
N ASP A 224 -12.68 -37.41 -1.64
CA ASP A 224 -12.78 -36.01 -1.27
C ASP A 224 -11.39 -35.39 -1.06
N TYR A 225 -11.19 -34.18 -1.58
CA TYR A 225 -9.95 -33.43 -1.44
C TYR A 225 -10.22 -32.06 -0.83
N VAL A 226 -9.44 -31.70 0.17
CA VAL A 226 -9.62 -30.46 0.94
C VAL A 226 -8.32 -29.72 1.14
N ASP A 227 -8.46 -28.43 1.43
CA ASP A 227 -7.35 -27.55 1.67
C ASP A 227 -7.78 -26.28 2.41
N VAL A 228 -6.83 -25.59 3.02
CA VAL A 228 -7.05 -24.35 3.75
C VAL A 228 -6.02 -23.31 3.33
N LEU A 229 -6.51 -22.13 2.96
CA LEU A 229 -5.68 -20.99 2.59
C LEU A 229 -5.69 -19.93 3.68
N ILE A 230 -4.50 -19.48 4.05
CA ILE A 230 -4.28 -18.41 5.02
C ILE A 230 -3.76 -17.21 4.25
N PHE A 231 -4.61 -16.20 4.07
CA PHE A 231 -4.23 -14.97 3.37
C PHE A 231 -3.46 -14.02 4.28
N THR A 232 -2.47 -13.35 3.71
CA THR A 232 -1.69 -12.30 4.36
C THR A 232 -1.61 -11.09 3.45
N VAL A 233 -1.79 -9.91 4.02
CA VAL A 233 -1.67 -8.64 3.32
C VAL A 233 -0.59 -7.83 4.01
N VAL A 234 0.41 -7.39 3.24
CA VAL A 234 1.53 -6.61 3.76
C VAL A 234 1.80 -5.41 2.84
N THR A 235 2.38 -4.35 3.38
CA THR A 235 2.97 -3.28 2.58
C THR A 235 4.41 -3.68 2.20
N PRO A 236 4.85 -3.50 0.94
CA PRO A 236 6.24 -3.68 0.58
C PRO A 236 7.11 -2.72 1.40
N SER A 237 8.30 -3.19 1.78
CA SER A 237 9.34 -2.40 2.45
C SER A 237 10.10 -1.52 1.46
#